data_AF-A0A7S4GP74-F1
#
_entry.id   AF-A0A7S4GP74-F1
#
_cell.length_a   1.000
_cell.length_b   1.000
_cell.length_c   1.000
_cell.angle_alpha   90.00
_cell.angle_beta   90.00
_cell.angle_gamma   90.00
#
_symmetry.space_group_name_H-M   'P 1'
#
loop_
_entity.id
_entity.type
_entity.pdbx_description
1 polymer ?
#
loop_
_entity_poly.entity_id
_entity_poly.type
_entity_poly.pdbx_seq_one_letter_code
_entity_poly.pdbx_strand_id
1 'polypeptide(L)'
;IFFSGQMLCRAHACRRTFRVPAPRWIRLLCQGSCAGGAQDWRWQLCAPRRTAHGRCGYATLCNPFVGREVPPVCAEMQSLVHEHEVISEVLESLEGFLVAIKICADGDGDGQWTWDAMMQDLEGVVQFMEQYVDGMHHVKEDNILFQAMLQDGGFPKAQGPVPVLVREHALMKDLTKALRELRKSADVNDILRIGTRYVDLMEQHIEKESSVVLPLVSEKLSAAVLMNLAERFKEVETRYDCKALETFAYEFSKKYGAVGA
;
A
#
# COMPACT_ATOMS: atom_id res chain seq x y z
N ILE A 1 2.95 -59.56 -35.32
CA ILE A 1 1.93 -58.61 -35.83
C ILE A 1 2.51 -57.20 -35.70
N PHE A 2 2.29 -56.38 -36.74
CA PHE A 2 3.03 -55.19 -37.18
C PHE A 2 3.06 -53.95 -36.25
N PHE A 3 4.20 -53.24 -36.35
CA PHE A 3 4.52 -51.79 -36.34
C PHE A 3 3.53 -50.70 -35.85
N SER A 4 4.05 -49.78 -35.03
CA SER A 4 4.36 -48.34 -35.33
C SER A 4 4.64 -47.62 -33.98
N GLY A 5 5.61 -46.75 -33.76
CA GLY A 5 6.45 -45.95 -34.65
C GLY A 5 6.05 -44.48 -34.56
N GLN A 6 6.55 -43.72 -33.58
CA GLN A 6 6.87 -42.28 -33.73
C GLN A 6 7.70 -41.76 -32.55
N MET A 7 8.94 -41.35 -32.87
CA MET A 7 9.71 -40.35 -32.13
C MET A 7 9.03 -38.99 -32.28
N LEU A 8 9.05 -38.16 -31.23
CA LEU A 8 9.06 -36.70 -31.40
C LEU A 8 9.97 -36.06 -30.35
N CYS A 9 10.78 -35.12 -30.85
CA CYS A 9 11.87 -34.42 -30.19
C CYS A 9 11.42 -33.47 -29.07
N ARG A 10 12.39 -33.16 -28.20
CA ARG A 10 12.40 -32.13 -27.15
C ARG A 10 12.05 -30.73 -27.66
N ALA A 11 11.43 -29.93 -26.80
CA ALA A 11 11.67 -28.49 -26.70
C ALA A 11 11.68 -28.07 -25.21
N HIS A 12 12.77 -27.45 -24.78
CA HIS A 12 12.88 -26.67 -23.54
C HIS A 12 12.03 -25.38 -23.67
N ALA A 13 11.40 -24.92 -22.58
CA ALA A 13 11.60 -23.59 -21.98
C ALA A 13 10.43 -23.16 -21.07
N CYS A 14 10.76 -22.95 -19.80
CA CYS A 14 10.51 -21.75 -19.00
C CYS A 14 9.25 -20.89 -19.30
N ARG A 15 8.31 -20.86 -18.35
CA ARG A 15 7.82 -19.70 -17.57
C ARG A 15 6.49 -20.09 -16.92
N ARG A 16 6.53 -20.47 -15.65
CA ARG A 16 5.32 -20.48 -14.81
C ARG A 16 4.97 -19.01 -14.57
N THR A 17 3.88 -18.56 -15.17
CA THR A 17 3.25 -17.29 -14.83
C THR A 17 2.77 -17.36 -13.39
N PHE A 18 3.34 -16.55 -12.51
CA PHE A 18 2.77 -16.33 -11.18
C PHE A 18 1.48 -15.55 -11.38
N ARG A 19 0.34 -16.25 -11.31
CA ARG A 19 -0.94 -15.60 -11.05
C ARG A 19 -0.96 -15.27 -9.57
N VAL A 20 -0.82 -14.00 -9.23
CA VAL A 20 -1.13 -13.50 -7.89
C VAL A 20 -2.62 -13.77 -7.66
N PRO A 21 -3.01 -14.49 -6.59
CA PRO A 21 -4.43 -14.69 -6.28
C PRO A 21 -5.09 -13.33 -5.98
N ALA A 22 -6.34 -13.17 -6.41
CA ALA A 22 -7.12 -11.97 -6.13
C ALA A 22 -7.22 -11.70 -4.61
N PRO A 23 -6.98 -10.47 -4.14
CA PRO A 23 -7.14 -10.10 -2.73
C PRO A 23 -8.55 -10.37 -2.19
N ARG A 24 -8.64 -10.56 -0.87
CA ARG A 24 -9.78 -11.08 -0.11
C ARG A 24 -11.12 -10.35 -0.32
N TRP A 25 -11.13 -9.17 -0.95
CA TRP A 25 -12.33 -8.38 -1.25
C TRP A 25 -12.97 -8.64 -2.63
N ILE A 26 -12.38 -9.44 -3.52
CA ILE A 26 -12.96 -9.77 -4.85
C ILE A 26 -14.09 -10.82 -4.80
N ARG A 27 -14.41 -11.42 -3.64
CA ARG A 27 -15.46 -12.45 -3.53
C ARG A 27 -16.89 -11.94 -3.35
N LEU A 28 -17.12 -10.64 -3.42
CA LEU A 28 -18.45 -10.06 -3.58
C LEU A 28 -18.38 -9.10 -4.76
N LEU A 29 -19.40 -9.14 -5.63
CA LEU A 29 -19.63 -8.25 -6.78
C LEU A 29 -19.14 -8.78 -8.14
N CYS A 30 -19.91 -9.69 -8.73
CA CYS A 30 -20.04 -9.79 -10.19
C CYS A 30 -21.41 -10.34 -10.59
N GLN A 31 -22.39 -9.45 -10.76
CA GLN A 31 -23.44 -9.60 -11.78
C GLN A 31 -23.75 -8.22 -12.35
N GLY A 32 -23.23 -7.92 -13.54
CA GLY A 32 -23.57 -6.69 -14.27
C GLY A 32 -22.54 -6.36 -15.34
N SER A 33 -22.88 -6.66 -16.59
CA SER A 33 -22.11 -6.29 -17.78
C SER A 33 -22.29 -4.81 -18.13
N CYS A 34 -21.21 -4.15 -18.55
CA CYS A 34 -21.27 -2.81 -19.17
C CYS A 34 -20.71 -2.87 -20.59
N ALA A 35 -21.45 -2.26 -21.52
CA ALA A 35 -21.12 -2.12 -22.93
C ALA A 35 -20.75 -0.67 -23.26
N GLY A 36 -19.87 -0.47 -24.24
CA GLY A 36 -19.78 0.75 -25.04
C GLY A 36 -18.62 1.67 -24.66
N GLY A 37 -17.79 2.00 -25.65
CA GLY A 37 -16.54 2.75 -25.47
C GLY A 37 -16.68 4.27 -25.61
N ALA A 38 -15.73 4.98 -25.00
CA ALA A 38 -15.03 6.16 -25.48
C ALA A 38 -14.00 6.57 -24.41
N GLN A 39 -12.82 6.99 -24.84
CA GLN A 39 -11.71 7.44 -23.98
C GLN A 39 -12.09 8.76 -23.29
N ASP A 40 -12.44 8.72 -22.00
CA ASP A 40 -12.66 9.92 -21.19
C ASP A 40 -11.91 9.77 -19.85
N TRP A 41 -10.82 10.53 -19.69
CA TRP A 41 -9.92 10.50 -18.52
C TRP A 41 -10.46 11.35 -17.36
N ARG A 42 -11.76 11.26 -17.08
CA ARG A 42 -12.39 12.02 -15.99
C ARG A 42 -12.29 11.30 -14.66
N TRP A 43 -11.22 11.57 -13.93
CA TRP A 43 -11.13 11.35 -12.49
C TRP A 43 -11.94 12.41 -11.73
N GLN A 44 -13.26 12.42 -11.90
CA GLN A 44 -14.17 13.16 -11.02
C GLN A 44 -14.57 12.27 -9.85
N LEU A 45 -14.54 12.82 -8.63
CA LEU A 45 -15.32 12.28 -7.52
C LEU A 45 -16.79 12.30 -7.94
N CYS A 46 -17.29 11.20 -8.52
CA CYS A 46 -18.71 11.07 -8.82
C CYS A 46 -19.48 11.10 -7.51
N ALA A 47 -20.19 12.20 -7.25
CA ALA A 47 -21.22 12.25 -6.23
C ALA A 47 -22.25 11.14 -6.52
N PRO A 48 -22.78 10.44 -5.50
CA PRO A 48 -23.68 9.32 -5.69
C PRO A 48 -24.96 9.80 -6.39
N ARG A 49 -25.15 9.45 -7.67
CA ARG A 49 -26.46 9.59 -8.31
C ARG A 49 -27.35 8.46 -7.81
N ARG A 50 -28.51 8.84 -7.28
CA ARG A 50 -29.54 7.90 -6.83
C ARG A 50 -29.98 7.04 -8.02
N THR A 51 -29.82 5.73 -7.91
CA THR A 51 -30.60 4.75 -8.67
C THR A 51 -31.54 4.02 -7.72
N ALA A 52 -32.61 3.45 -8.27
CA ALA A 52 -33.79 3.01 -7.53
C ALA A 52 -33.60 1.79 -6.61
N HIS A 53 -32.39 1.24 -6.44
CA HIS A 53 -32.16 0.03 -5.65
C HIS A 53 -30.83 0.08 -4.89
N GLY A 54 -30.87 0.54 -3.63
CA GLY A 54 -29.87 0.25 -2.59
C GLY A 54 -28.54 1.01 -2.68
N ARG A 55 -28.05 1.51 -1.54
CA ARG A 55 -26.74 2.16 -1.41
C ARG A 55 -25.61 1.14 -1.63
N CYS A 56 -24.74 1.41 -2.59
CA CYS A 56 -23.37 0.91 -2.59
C CYS A 56 -22.46 2.11 -2.30
N GLY A 57 -21.75 2.06 -1.18
CA GLY A 57 -20.77 3.08 -0.78
C GLY A 57 -19.41 2.77 -1.41
N TYR A 58 -18.74 3.84 -1.83
CA TYR A 58 -17.42 3.94 -2.46
C TYR A 58 -17.37 3.90 -4.00
N ALA A 59 -16.85 5.02 -4.53
CA ALA A 59 -16.59 5.28 -5.92
C ALA A 59 -15.48 4.35 -6.41
N THR A 60 -15.81 3.48 -7.37
CA THR A 60 -14.84 2.70 -8.10
C THR A 60 -13.94 3.67 -8.87
N LEU A 61 -12.69 3.80 -8.45
CA LEU A 61 -11.64 4.34 -9.31
C LEU A 61 -11.60 3.44 -10.54
N CYS A 62 -11.95 3.95 -11.72
CA CYS A 62 -11.75 3.21 -12.97
C CYS A 62 -10.25 3.02 -13.17
N ASN A 63 -9.70 1.89 -12.71
CA ASN A 63 -8.32 1.54 -12.99
C ASN A 63 -8.20 1.29 -14.51
N PRO A 64 -7.46 2.12 -15.27
CA PRO A 64 -7.34 1.98 -16.72
C PRO A 64 -6.57 0.71 -17.14
N PHE A 65 -6.03 -0.04 -16.17
CA PHE A 65 -5.29 -1.28 -16.37
C PHE A 65 -6.10 -2.56 -16.08
N VAL A 66 -7.40 -2.46 -15.75
CA VAL A 66 -8.25 -3.67 -15.63
C VAL A 66 -8.23 -4.43 -16.96
N GLY A 67 -7.60 -5.61 -16.97
CA GLY A 67 -7.46 -6.48 -18.14
C GLY A 67 -6.28 -6.19 -19.08
N ARG A 68 -5.31 -5.34 -18.69
CA ARG A 68 -4.04 -5.13 -19.42
C ARG A 68 -2.86 -5.71 -18.64
N GLU A 69 -1.82 -6.16 -19.35
CA GLU A 69 -0.53 -6.45 -18.71
C GLU A 69 0.03 -5.14 -18.14
N VAL A 70 0.24 -5.09 -16.82
CA VAL A 70 0.89 -3.95 -16.16
C VAL A 70 2.38 -4.02 -16.52
N PRO A 71 2.96 -2.99 -17.15
CA PRO A 71 4.39 -3.01 -17.46
C PRO A 71 5.19 -3.13 -16.16
N PRO A 72 6.31 -3.87 -16.16
CA PRO A 72 7.14 -4.00 -14.97
C PRO A 72 7.63 -2.63 -14.51
N VAL A 73 7.58 -2.39 -13.19
CA VAL A 73 8.12 -1.18 -12.56
C VAL A 73 9.62 -1.07 -12.88
N CYS A 74 10.06 0.11 -13.31
CA CYS A 74 11.46 0.33 -13.67
C CYS A 74 12.40 0.16 -12.46
N ALA A 75 13.67 -0.15 -12.72
CA ALA A 75 14.64 -0.47 -11.67
C ALA A 75 14.84 0.70 -10.68
N GLU A 76 14.67 1.92 -11.15
CA GLU A 76 14.85 3.15 -10.40
C GLU A 76 13.79 3.34 -9.30
N MET A 77 12.62 2.72 -9.44
CA MET A 77 11.53 2.78 -8.45
C MET A 77 11.56 1.63 -7.44
N GLN A 78 12.53 0.71 -7.54
CA GLN A 78 12.60 -0.47 -6.67
C GLN A 78 12.75 -0.13 -5.18
N SER A 79 13.36 1.02 -4.85
CA SER A 79 13.42 1.51 -3.47
C SER A 79 12.02 1.73 -2.88
N LEU A 80 11.10 2.36 -3.63
CA LEU A 80 9.71 2.55 -3.18
C LEU A 80 8.95 1.22 -3.10
N VAL A 81 9.19 0.29 -4.03
CA VAL A 81 8.57 -1.05 -4.00
C VAL A 81 9.01 -1.82 -2.74
N HIS A 82 10.29 -1.83 -2.43
CA HIS A 82 10.82 -2.45 -1.20
C HIS A 82 10.22 -1.80 0.05
N GLU A 83 10.10 -0.47 0.06
CA GLU A 83 9.46 0.24 1.17
C GLU A 83 7.99 -0.15 1.33
N HIS A 84 7.23 -0.34 0.24
CA HIS A 84 5.86 -0.85 0.30
C HIS A 84 5.78 -2.24 0.93
N GLU A 85 6.73 -3.13 0.61
CA GLU A 85 6.79 -4.47 1.19
C GLU A 85 6.98 -4.40 2.72
N VAL A 86 7.93 -3.59 3.18
CA VAL A 86 8.21 -3.38 4.61
C VAL A 86 7.00 -2.74 5.31
N ILE A 87 6.39 -1.72 4.69
CA ILE A 87 5.21 -1.06 5.25
C ILE A 87 4.07 -2.07 5.36
N SER A 88 3.82 -2.87 4.32
CA SER A 88 2.76 -3.89 4.33
C SER A 88 2.96 -4.93 5.43
N GLU A 89 4.20 -5.38 5.66
CA GLU A 89 4.52 -6.28 6.78
C GLU A 89 4.16 -5.66 8.14
N VAL A 90 4.44 -4.37 8.33
CA VAL A 90 4.04 -3.65 9.55
C VAL A 90 2.53 -3.50 9.66
N LEU A 91 1.81 -3.28 8.55
CA LEU A 91 0.35 -3.16 8.56
C LEU A 91 -0.34 -4.46 8.97
N GLU A 92 0.06 -5.60 8.38
CA GLU A 92 -0.45 -6.93 8.74
C GLU A 92 -0.22 -7.20 10.24
N SER A 93 0.97 -6.85 10.73
CA SER A 93 1.36 -7.00 12.13
C SER A 93 0.60 -6.04 13.05
N LEU A 94 0.28 -4.85 12.56
CA LEU A 94 -0.52 -3.86 13.28
C LEU A 94 -1.96 -4.36 13.47
N GLU A 95 -2.57 -5.02 12.48
CA GLU A 95 -3.88 -5.66 12.66
C GLU A 95 -3.85 -6.68 13.81
N GLY A 96 -2.85 -7.58 13.81
CA GLY A 96 -2.66 -8.55 14.90
C GLY A 96 -2.43 -7.88 16.26
N PHE A 97 -1.68 -6.78 16.29
CA PHE A 97 -1.46 -6.00 17.50
C PHE A 97 -2.75 -5.36 18.03
N LEU A 98 -3.60 -4.81 17.16
CA LEU A 98 -4.90 -4.24 17.55
C LEU A 98 -5.83 -5.33 18.11
N VAL A 99 -5.81 -6.54 17.54
CA VAL A 99 -6.53 -7.70 18.09
C VAL A 99 -6.00 -8.05 19.50
N ALA A 100 -4.68 -8.09 19.69
CA ALA A 100 -4.07 -8.36 20.99
C ALA A 100 -4.46 -7.31 22.04
N ILE A 101 -4.46 -6.02 21.68
CA ILE A 101 -4.95 -4.93 22.53
C ILE A 101 -6.39 -5.19 22.96
N LYS A 102 -7.26 -5.56 22.01
CA LYS A 102 -8.68 -5.82 22.29
C LYS A 102 -8.86 -6.99 23.26
N ILE A 103 -8.18 -8.11 23.02
CA ILE A 103 -8.22 -9.29 23.91
C ILE A 103 -7.76 -8.92 25.32
N CYS A 104 -6.65 -8.20 25.45
CA CYS A 104 -6.14 -7.80 26.76
C CYS A 104 -7.10 -6.83 27.48
N ALA A 105 -7.69 -5.88 26.77
CA ALA A 105 -8.66 -4.93 27.33
C ALA A 105 -9.95 -5.61 27.81
N ASP A 106 -10.37 -6.69 27.16
CA ASP A 106 -11.55 -7.47 27.55
C ASP A 106 -11.27 -8.42 28.73
N GLY A 107 -10.01 -8.58 29.14
CA GLY A 107 -9.58 -9.45 30.24
C GLY A 107 -9.38 -10.92 29.83
N ASP A 108 -9.40 -11.21 28.53
CA ASP A 108 -9.30 -12.55 27.96
C ASP A 108 -7.86 -12.94 27.59
N GLY A 109 -6.87 -12.16 28.03
CA GLY A 109 -5.45 -12.44 27.79
C GLY A 109 -4.94 -13.64 28.59
N ASP A 110 -4.05 -14.42 27.99
CA ASP A 110 -3.34 -15.55 28.63
C ASP A 110 -2.13 -15.10 29.50
N GLY A 111 -1.95 -13.79 29.66
CA GLY A 111 -0.82 -13.18 30.36
C GLY A 111 0.44 -13.03 29.50
N GLN A 112 0.39 -13.35 28.19
CA GLN A 112 1.52 -13.17 27.27
C GLN A 112 1.90 -11.69 27.08
N TRP A 113 0.93 -10.77 27.15
CA TRP A 113 1.13 -9.34 26.95
C TRP A 113 0.78 -8.54 28.20
N THR A 114 1.65 -7.61 28.58
CA THR A 114 1.34 -6.59 29.58
C THR A 114 0.94 -5.28 28.90
N TRP A 115 0.11 -4.48 29.57
CA TRP A 115 -0.30 -3.17 29.05
C TRP A 115 0.90 -2.25 28.75
N ASP A 116 1.88 -2.21 29.66
CA ASP A 116 3.09 -1.40 29.49
C ASP A 116 3.90 -1.85 28.27
N ALA A 117 4.04 -3.17 28.05
CA ALA A 117 4.73 -3.69 26.87
C ALA A 117 3.98 -3.29 25.59
N MET A 118 2.66 -3.44 25.55
CA MET A 118 1.86 -3.03 24.39
C MET A 118 1.96 -1.52 24.11
N MET A 119 1.99 -0.67 25.13
CA MET A 119 2.18 0.77 24.91
C MET A 119 3.60 1.11 24.41
N GLN A 120 4.60 0.31 24.78
CA GLN A 120 5.94 0.42 24.20
C GLN A 120 5.97 -0.03 22.74
N ASP A 121 5.25 -1.10 22.39
CA ASP A 121 5.13 -1.53 20.99
C ASP A 121 4.39 -0.48 20.14
N LEU A 122 3.31 0.10 20.66
CA LEU A 122 2.60 1.21 20.02
C LEU A 122 3.53 2.41 19.77
N GLU A 123 4.41 2.72 20.72
CA GLU A 123 5.41 3.77 20.51
C GLU A 123 6.38 3.44 19.37
N GLY A 124 6.84 2.20 19.29
CA GLY A 124 7.66 1.73 18.17
C GLY A 124 6.93 1.87 16.83
N VAL A 125 5.65 1.48 16.77
CA VAL A 125 4.81 1.63 15.57
C VAL A 125 4.71 3.10 15.15
N VAL A 126 4.42 4.00 16.09
CA VAL A 126 4.31 5.43 15.79
C VAL A 126 5.67 6.00 15.33
N GLN A 127 6.78 5.60 15.94
CA GLN A 127 8.11 6.01 15.48
C GLN A 127 8.41 5.51 14.06
N PHE A 128 8.02 4.28 13.72
CA PHE A 128 8.12 3.75 12.37
C PHE A 128 7.28 4.57 11.38
N MET A 129 6.02 4.87 11.70
CA MET A 129 5.16 5.71 10.86
C MET A 129 5.75 7.10 10.64
N GLU A 130 6.28 7.75 11.68
CA GLU A 130 6.85 9.10 11.54
C GLU A 130 8.15 9.13 10.73
N GLN A 131 9.02 8.14 10.90
CA GLN A 131 10.36 8.15 10.30
C GLN A 131 10.40 7.43 8.95
N TYR A 132 9.90 6.19 8.90
CA TYR A 132 9.97 5.36 7.70
C TYR A 132 8.89 5.77 6.69
N VAL A 133 7.64 5.89 7.13
CA VAL A 133 6.53 6.24 6.24
C VAL A 133 6.53 7.73 5.91
N ASP A 134 6.24 8.59 6.89
CA ASP A 134 6.07 10.02 6.65
C ASP A 134 7.39 10.74 6.38
N GLY A 135 8.46 10.35 7.08
CA GLY A 135 9.75 11.01 7.03
C GLY A 135 10.61 10.65 5.82
N MET A 136 10.48 9.41 5.33
CA MET A 136 11.31 8.86 4.27
C MET A 136 10.51 8.56 3.01
N HIS A 137 9.57 7.62 3.08
CA HIS A 137 8.79 7.15 1.94
C HIS A 137 7.95 8.27 1.31
N HIS A 138 7.00 8.86 2.05
CA HIS A 138 6.18 9.97 1.55
C HIS A 138 7.02 11.21 1.17
N VAL A 139 8.18 11.43 1.80
CA VAL A 139 9.10 12.52 1.43
C VAL A 139 9.72 12.30 0.05
N LYS A 140 10.06 11.06 -0.30
CA LYS A 140 10.49 10.70 -1.66
C LYS A 140 9.37 10.96 -2.64
N GLU A 141 8.14 10.68 -2.28
CA GLU A 141 7.03 10.85 -3.19
C GLU A 141 6.66 12.32 -3.38
N ASP A 142 6.33 13.04 -2.29
CA ASP A 142 5.84 14.41 -2.34
C ASP A 142 6.87 15.40 -2.91
N ASN A 143 8.13 15.26 -2.51
CA ASN A 143 9.17 16.26 -2.81
C ASN A 143 10.03 15.90 -4.03
N ILE A 144 10.00 14.64 -4.45
CA ILE A 144 10.88 14.14 -5.52
C ILE A 144 10.03 13.56 -6.66
N LEU A 145 9.32 12.45 -6.43
CA LEU A 145 8.58 11.74 -7.48
C LEU A 145 7.43 12.56 -8.07
N PHE A 146 6.51 13.03 -7.23
CA PHE A 146 5.32 13.75 -7.66
C PHE A 146 5.69 15.08 -8.31
N GLN A 147 6.77 15.74 -7.87
CA GLN A 147 7.28 16.93 -8.57
C GLN A 147 7.74 16.61 -9.99
N ALA A 148 8.51 15.53 -10.17
CA ALA A 148 8.93 15.11 -11.51
C ALA A 148 7.75 14.65 -12.38
N MET A 149 6.76 13.98 -11.81
CA MET A 149 5.53 13.65 -12.54
C MET A 149 4.83 14.92 -13.05
N LEU A 150 4.70 15.94 -12.21
CA LEU A 150 4.03 17.19 -12.59
C LEU A 150 4.84 18.05 -13.57
N GLN A 151 6.17 18.03 -13.48
CA GLN A 151 7.07 18.87 -14.28
C GLN A 151 7.48 18.21 -15.59
N ASP A 152 7.90 16.94 -15.54
CA ASP A 152 8.48 16.21 -16.66
C ASP A 152 7.52 15.18 -17.26
N GLY A 153 6.60 14.62 -16.46
CA GLY A 153 5.63 13.61 -16.90
C GLY A 153 4.34 14.15 -17.51
N GLY A 154 4.13 15.47 -17.46
CA GLY A 154 2.93 16.13 -18.00
C GLY A 154 1.64 15.86 -17.22
N PHE A 155 1.73 15.44 -15.96
CA PHE A 155 0.55 15.14 -15.15
C PHE A 155 -0.17 16.43 -14.70
N PRO A 156 -1.52 16.45 -14.73
CA PRO A 156 -2.26 17.63 -14.31
C PRO A 156 -2.16 17.86 -12.80
N LYS A 157 -1.84 19.09 -12.38
CA LYS A 157 -1.68 19.44 -10.95
C LYS A 157 -2.96 19.28 -10.11
N ALA A 158 -4.12 19.52 -10.71
CA ALA A 158 -5.40 19.58 -10.00
C ALA A 158 -6.28 18.32 -10.17
N GLN A 159 -5.85 17.35 -10.97
CA GLN A 159 -6.63 16.15 -11.31
C GLN A 159 -5.73 14.91 -11.34
N GLY A 160 -6.32 13.73 -11.30
CA GLY A 160 -5.56 12.48 -11.37
C GLY A 160 -5.00 12.02 -10.00
N PRO A 161 -4.06 11.05 -10.01
CA PRO A 161 -3.66 10.33 -8.80
C PRO A 161 -2.85 11.18 -7.82
N VAL A 162 -1.94 12.04 -8.31
CA VAL A 162 -1.04 12.85 -7.46
C VAL A 162 -1.79 13.68 -6.40
N PRO A 163 -2.78 14.54 -6.73
CA PRO A 163 -3.47 15.31 -5.70
C PRO A 163 -4.33 14.44 -4.75
N VAL A 164 -4.66 13.20 -5.11
CA VAL A 164 -5.33 12.24 -4.20
C VAL A 164 -4.33 11.74 -3.16
N LEU A 165 -3.17 11.25 -3.60
CA LEU A 165 -2.14 10.67 -2.73
C LEU A 165 -1.57 11.70 -1.75
N VAL A 166 -1.31 12.93 -2.20
CA VAL A 166 -0.88 14.04 -1.33
C VAL A 166 -1.89 14.31 -0.18
N ARG A 167 -3.21 14.18 -0.45
CA ARG A 167 -4.22 14.32 0.61
C ARG A 167 -4.22 13.12 1.55
N GLU A 168 -3.97 11.94 1.03
CA GLU A 168 -3.88 10.71 1.83
C GLU A 168 -2.65 10.74 2.74
N HIS A 169 -1.48 11.20 2.27
CA HIS A 169 -0.31 11.47 3.11
C HIS A 169 -0.65 12.38 4.29
N ALA A 170 -1.35 13.49 4.03
CA ALA A 170 -1.76 14.42 5.08
C ALA A 170 -2.72 13.76 6.10
N LEU A 171 -3.67 12.95 5.64
CA LEU A 171 -4.58 12.22 6.50
C LEU A 171 -3.85 11.17 7.36
N MET A 172 -2.91 10.41 6.77
CA MET A 172 -2.11 9.42 7.48
C MET A 172 -1.25 10.08 8.56
N LYS A 173 -0.60 11.20 8.23
CA LYS A 173 0.16 12.01 9.19
C LYS A 173 -0.69 12.48 10.37
N ASP A 174 -1.94 12.84 10.15
CA ASP A 174 -2.85 13.24 11.23
C ASP A 174 -3.31 12.05 12.09
N LEU A 175 -3.47 10.86 11.50
CA LEU A 175 -3.71 9.62 12.25
C LEU A 175 -2.49 9.24 13.11
N THR A 176 -1.27 9.34 12.57
CA THR A 176 -0.01 9.10 13.30
C THR A 176 0.11 10.00 14.53
N LYS A 177 -0.16 11.31 14.38
CA LYS A 177 -0.20 12.25 15.52
C LYS A 177 -1.25 11.87 16.56
N ALA A 178 -2.43 11.44 16.12
CA ALA A 178 -3.48 11.05 17.04
C ALA A 178 -3.10 9.80 17.86
N LEU A 179 -2.50 8.79 17.22
CA LEU A 179 -1.97 7.61 17.93
C LEU A 179 -0.90 8.00 18.96
N ARG A 180 0.00 8.94 18.61
CA ARG A 180 1.01 9.47 19.54
C ARG A 180 0.40 10.04 20.82
N GLU A 181 -0.67 10.81 20.70
CA GLU A 181 -1.31 11.41 21.88
C GLU A 181 -2.08 10.40 22.73
N LEU A 182 -2.68 9.38 22.11
CA LEU A 182 -3.41 8.31 22.81
C LEU A 182 -2.52 7.43 23.69
N ARG A 183 -1.21 7.38 23.43
CA ARG A 183 -0.23 6.73 24.32
C ARG A 183 -0.32 7.23 25.77
N LYS A 184 -0.78 8.47 25.98
CA LYS A 184 -0.88 9.09 27.31
C LYS A 184 -2.24 8.86 27.99
N SER A 185 -3.30 8.63 27.22
CA SER A 185 -4.67 8.53 27.73
C SER A 185 -5.21 7.10 27.81
N ALA A 186 -4.57 6.14 27.12
CA ALA A 186 -4.93 4.72 27.13
C ALA A 186 -6.39 4.41 26.71
N ASP A 187 -7.03 5.27 25.92
CA ASP A 187 -8.35 4.95 25.37
C ASP A 187 -8.22 3.87 24.29
N VAL A 188 -8.46 2.62 24.70
CA VAL A 188 -8.40 1.43 23.85
C VAL A 188 -9.28 1.58 22.61
N ASN A 189 -10.50 2.11 22.75
CA ASN A 189 -11.44 2.20 21.61
C ASN A 189 -10.91 3.16 20.55
N ASP A 190 -10.28 4.26 20.98
CA ASP A 190 -9.66 5.20 20.07
C ASP A 190 -8.39 4.64 19.42
N ILE A 191 -7.57 3.87 20.14
CA ILE A 191 -6.41 3.18 19.55
C ILE A 191 -6.88 2.21 18.46
N LEU A 192 -7.87 1.37 18.75
CA LEU A 192 -8.44 0.43 17.77
C LEU A 192 -9.00 1.16 16.55
N ARG A 193 -9.83 2.18 16.77
CA ARG A 193 -10.48 2.93 15.69
C ARG A 193 -9.47 3.65 14.80
N ILE A 194 -8.44 4.28 15.37
CA ILE A 194 -7.44 5.02 14.61
C ILE A 194 -6.46 4.07 13.92
N GLY A 195 -6.03 3.01 14.62
CA GLY A 195 -5.15 1.98 14.07
C GLY A 195 -5.77 1.28 12.86
N THR A 196 -7.01 0.79 12.98
CA THR A 196 -7.72 0.15 11.85
C THR A 196 -7.88 1.11 10.68
N ARG A 197 -8.25 2.37 10.96
CA ARG A 197 -8.36 3.39 9.90
C ARG A 197 -7.03 3.66 9.20
N TYR A 198 -5.91 3.62 9.92
CA TYR A 198 -4.58 3.79 9.34
C TYR A 198 -4.25 2.62 8.40
N VAL A 199 -4.46 1.38 8.86
CA VAL A 199 -4.25 0.16 8.05
C VAL A 199 -5.07 0.24 6.76
N ASP A 200 -6.39 0.42 6.87
CA ASP A 200 -7.29 0.49 5.71
C ASP A 200 -6.86 1.56 4.69
N LEU A 201 -6.45 2.74 5.18
CA LEU A 201 -6.05 3.85 4.35
C LEU A 201 -4.72 3.56 3.64
N MET A 202 -3.73 3.03 4.36
CA MET A 202 -2.39 2.77 3.82
C MET A 202 -2.40 1.61 2.82
N GLU A 203 -3.14 0.52 3.06
CA GLU A 203 -3.25 -0.57 2.09
C GLU A 203 -3.85 -0.09 0.76
N GLN A 204 -4.92 0.71 0.83
CA GLN A 204 -5.53 1.30 -0.36
C GLN A 204 -4.61 2.31 -1.04
N HIS A 205 -3.75 2.97 -0.28
CA HIS A 205 -2.77 3.92 -0.77
C HIS A 205 -1.67 3.22 -1.57
N ILE A 206 -1.02 2.22 -0.98
CA ILE A 206 0.01 1.37 -1.60
C ILE A 206 -0.52 0.71 -2.87
N GLU A 207 -1.78 0.25 -2.88
CA GLU A 207 -2.40 -0.35 -4.08
C GLU A 207 -2.55 0.67 -5.22
N LYS A 208 -2.93 1.93 -4.94
CA LYS A 208 -3.02 2.97 -5.98
C LYS A 208 -1.64 3.27 -6.54
N GLU A 209 -0.62 3.29 -5.70
CA GLU A 209 0.74 3.58 -6.15
C GLU A 209 1.30 2.45 -6.99
N SER A 210 1.22 1.24 -6.46
CA SER A 210 1.76 0.03 -7.09
C SER A 210 1.06 -0.31 -8.40
N SER A 211 -0.27 -0.18 -8.47
CA SER A 211 -1.06 -0.58 -9.65
C SER A 211 -1.27 0.55 -10.67
N VAL A 212 -1.12 1.82 -10.28
CA VAL A 212 -1.39 2.97 -11.15
C VAL A 212 -0.19 3.91 -11.26
N VAL A 213 0.35 4.43 -10.15
CA VAL A 213 1.37 5.48 -10.19
C VAL A 213 2.71 4.97 -10.71
N LEU A 214 3.28 3.91 -10.13
CA LEU A 214 4.60 3.41 -10.52
C LEU A 214 4.65 2.92 -11.98
N PRO A 215 3.60 2.25 -12.52
CA PRO A 215 3.51 1.96 -13.95
C PRO A 215 3.48 3.23 -14.81
N LEU A 216 2.71 4.25 -14.41
CA LEU A 216 2.62 5.52 -15.13
C LEU A 216 3.95 6.30 -15.10
N VAL A 217 4.68 6.25 -13.99
CA VAL A 217 6.04 6.81 -13.87
C VAL A 217 6.98 6.15 -14.88
N SER A 218 6.96 4.82 -14.95
CA SER A 218 7.79 4.04 -15.88
C SER A 218 7.45 4.32 -17.35
N GLU A 219 6.19 4.63 -17.65
CA GLU A 219 5.74 4.97 -19.01
C GLU A 219 6.07 6.42 -19.40
N LYS A 220 5.92 7.37 -18.48
CA LYS A 220 5.92 8.81 -18.80
C LYS A 220 7.25 9.51 -18.58
N LEU A 221 8.11 9.03 -17.69
CA LEU A 221 9.38 9.70 -17.39
C LEU A 221 10.52 9.15 -18.24
N SER A 222 11.41 10.04 -18.67
CA SER A 222 12.61 9.65 -19.42
C SER A 222 13.61 8.92 -18.51
N ALA A 223 14.47 8.08 -19.11
CA ALA A 223 15.52 7.38 -18.37
C ALA A 223 16.43 8.32 -17.55
N ALA A 224 16.76 9.49 -18.10
CA ALA A 224 17.57 10.48 -17.40
C ALA A 224 16.88 11.03 -16.13
N VAL A 225 15.55 11.27 -16.21
CA VAL A 225 14.76 11.69 -15.05
C VAL A 225 14.68 10.57 -14.01
N LEU A 226 14.41 9.34 -14.44
CA LEU A 226 14.35 8.17 -13.55
C LEU A 226 15.66 7.95 -12.79
N MET A 227 16.80 8.04 -13.47
CA MET A 227 18.12 7.93 -12.83
C MET A 227 18.35 9.01 -11.77
N ASN A 228 17.97 10.25 -12.06
CA ASN A 228 18.05 11.36 -11.12
C ASN A 228 17.12 11.18 -9.91
N LEU A 229 15.92 10.61 -10.10
CA LEU A 229 15.01 10.27 -9.00
C LEU A 229 15.66 9.25 -8.06
N ALA A 230 16.23 8.17 -8.61
CA ALA A 230 16.88 7.13 -7.82
C ALA A 230 18.08 7.66 -6.99
N GLU A 231 18.84 8.62 -7.52
CA GLU A 231 19.92 9.27 -6.76
C GLU A 231 19.37 10.12 -5.61
N ARG A 232 18.36 10.95 -5.87
CA ARG A 232 17.72 11.78 -4.84
C ARG A 232 16.99 10.96 -3.78
N PHE A 233 16.45 9.78 -4.12
CA PHE A 233 15.89 8.86 -3.13
C PHE A 233 16.94 8.39 -2.14
N LYS A 234 18.14 8.03 -2.60
CA LYS A 234 19.26 7.63 -1.72
C LYS A 234 19.65 8.76 -0.77
N GLU A 235 19.66 10.01 -1.23
CA GLU A 235 19.93 11.17 -0.37
C GLU A 235 18.92 11.29 0.80
N VAL A 236 17.64 10.97 0.56
CA VAL A 236 16.63 10.94 1.62
C VAL A 236 16.91 9.79 2.60
N GLU A 237 17.23 8.60 2.08
CA GLU A 237 17.54 7.41 2.90
C GLU A 237 18.69 7.68 3.87
N THR A 238 19.72 8.44 3.46
CA THR A 238 20.87 8.75 4.34
C THR A 238 20.53 9.50 5.63
N ARG A 239 19.31 10.05 5.75
CA ARG A 239 18.86 10.80 6.93
C ARG A 239 18.28 9.92 8.02
N TYR A 240 18.04 8.64 7.73
CA TYR A 240 17.38 7.70 8.61
C TYR A 240 18.22 6.44 8.80
N ASP A 241 18.05 5.78 9.95
CA ASP A 241 18.62 4.45 10.18
C ASP A 241 17.64 3.40 9.63
N CYS A 242 17.64 3.21 8.29
CA CYS A 242 16.74 2.27 7.64
C CYS A 242 16.87 0.86 8.20
N LYS A 243 18.09 0.46 8.59
CA LYS A 243 18.33 -0.87 9.16
C LYS A 243 17.64 -1.02 10.51
N ALA A 244 17.72 -0.01 11.39
CA ALA A 244 17.03 -0.05 12.67
C ALA A 244 15.50 -0.09 12.49
N LEU A 245 14.96 0.69 11.55
CA LEU A 245 13.51 0.74 11.27
C LEU A 245 13.00 -0.58 10.67
N GLU A 246 13.74 -1.20 9.75
CA GLU A 246 13.40 -2.52 9.20
C GLU A 246 13.59 -3.64 10.22
N THR A 247 14.56 -3.51 11.12
CA THR A 247 14.71 -4.44 12.25
C THR A 247 13.49 -4.35 13.18
N PHE A 248 13.00 -3.14 13.45
CA PHE A 248 11.75 -2.98 14.19
C PHE A 248 10.58 -3.66 13.46
N ALA A 249 10.41 -3.43 12.16
CA ALA A 249 9.34 -4.05 11.36
C ALA A 249 9.35 -5.58 11.49
N TYR A 250 10.52 -6.18 11.36
CA TYR A 250 10.72 -7.63 11.47
C TYR A 250 10.44 -8.18 12.88
N GLU A 251 10.89 -7.51 13.93
CA GLU A 251 10.63 -7.97 15.31
C GLU A 251 9.17 -7.76 15.71
N PHE A 252 8.54 -6.70 15.22
CA PHE A 252 7.11 -6.46 15.38
C PHE A 252 6.27 -7.53 14.66
N SER A 253 6.68 -7.94 13.46
CA SER A 253 5.99 -8.98 12.69
C SER A 253 6.08 -10.37 13.29
N LYS A 254 7.24 -10.75 13.84
CA LYS A 254 7.36 -11.97 14.65
C LYS A 254 6.39 -12.00 15.82
N LYS A 255 6.17 -10.84 16.44
CA LYS A 255 5.38 -10.73 17.67
C LYS A 255 3.88 -10.76 17.39
N TYR A 256 3.42 -10.12 16.32
CA TYR A 256 1.99 -9.91 16.06
C TYR A 256 1.46 -10.47 14.73
N GLY A 257 2.33 -10.84 13.79
CA GLY A 257 1.92 -11.27 12.44
C GLY A 257 1.08 -12.53 12.39
N ALA A 258 1.18 -13.43 13.39
CA ALA A 258 0.34 -14.63 13.47
C ALA A 258 -0.99 -14.42 14.23
N VAL A 259 -1.16 -13.27 14.91
CA VAL A 259 -2.33 -13.01 15.77
C VAL A 259 -3.56 -12.63 14.95
N GLY A 260 -3.37 -12.08 13.75
CA GLY A 260 -4.44 -11.70 12.81
C GLY A 260 -4.82 -12.75 11.75
N ALA A 261 -4.11 -13.89 11.69
CA ALA A 261 -4.24 -14.91 10.64
C ALA A 261 -5.45 -15.85 10.81
#